data_AF-A0A7V6ARW8-F1
#
_entry.id   AF-A0A7V6ARW8-F1
#
_cell.length_a   1.000
_cell.length_b   1.000
_cell.length_c   1.000
_cell.angle_alpha   90.00
_cell.angle_beta   90.00
_cell.angle_gamma   90.00
#
_symmetry.space_group_name_H-M   'P 1'
#
loop_
_entity.id
_entity.type
_entity.pdbx_description
1 polymer ?
#
loop_
_entity_poly.entity_id
_entity_poly.type
_entity_poly.pdbx_seq_one_letter_code
_entity_poly.pdbx_strand_id
1 'polypeptide(L)'
;MEILLDFLSSTGIFSITIRNIAMMIIGGVLIYLGISKKYEPLLLVPIGFGAIIGNMFIPQGLDVLIDGSAPITAQSSVFSVIYFGVKTGVFPALIFMGVGAMTDFSSLISNPKTVILGAAAQVGVFLTFFVAVLVFKFDAALAAAVGLIGGADGPTSIFLVSKLAPDYLAPVSIAAYSYMSLVPIIQPPIMKLLTSKKERLIRMPQPREVSTKEKIFFPIVAFIISAFIAPGALPLLGLLFLGNLLKESGVTNRLAKTAANAIVDTSTIFIGLCVGLSAQGSTFLTWTSISIFVLGVVAFGFATVGGVLFAKLMNVFSKHKVNPLIGAAGVSAVPNSARVVQMVGRQEDPDNHLLMHAMGPNVAGVIGTAIAAGIFLSFFG
;
A
#
# COMPACT_ATOMS: atom_id res chain seq x y z
N MET A 1 8.15 20.97 -48.60
CA MET A 1 9.20 21.33 -47.63
C MET A 1 8.58 21.65 -46.27
N GLU A 2 7.53 22.48 -46.20
CA GLU A 2 6.76 22.75 -44.97
C GLU A 2 6.21 21.49 -44.30
N ILE A 3 5.55 20.58 -45.03
CA ILE A 3 5.05 19.32 -44.45
C ILE A 3 6.16 18.45 -43.85
N LEU A 4 7.38 18.50 -44.42
CA LEU A 4 8.53 17.76 -43.89
C LEU A 4 9.07 18.43 -42.62
N LEU A 5 9.08 19.76 -42.56
CA LEU A 5 9.46 20.53 -41.38
C LEU A 5 8.41 20.41 -40.26
N ASP A 6 7.12 20.36 -40.59
CA ASP A 6 6.01 20.09 -39.67
C ASP A 6 6.02 18.63 -39.20
N PHE A 7 6.39 17.69 -40.06
CA PHE A 7 6.60 16.30 -39.68
C PHE A 7 7.81 16.17 -38.74
N LEU A 8 8.92 16.84 -39.03
CA LEU A 8 10.10 16.83 -38.17
C LEU A 8 9.86 17.57 -36.85
N SER A 9 9.10 18.67 -36.83
CA SER A 9 8.75 19.39 -35.60
C SER A 9 7.67 18.67 -34.77
N SER A 10 6.82 17.86 -35.41
CA SER A 10 5.90 16.94 -34.71
C SER A 10 6.56 15.63 -34.26
N THR A 11 7.74 15.28 -34.78
CA THR A 11 8.53 14.17 -34.23
C THR A 11 9.09 14.56 -32.86
N GLY A 12 8.95 13.66 -31.88
CA GLY A 12 9.20 13.94 -30.48
C GLY A 12 10.64 14.22 -30.05
N ILE A 13 11.54 14.50 -30.98
CA ILE A 13 12.96 14.75 -30.73
C ILE A 13 13.22 16.23 -30.41
N PHE A 14 12.49 17.17 -31.01
CA PHE A 14 12.83 18.60 -30.96
C PHE A 14 12.25 19.37 -29.77
N SER A 15 11.30 18.79 -29.04
CA SER A 15 10.53 19.48 -27.99
C SER A 15 10.55 18.76 -26.64
N ILE A 16 11.43 17.77 -26.47
CA ILE A 16 11.66 17.09 -25.18
C ILE A 16 12.42 18.04 -24.23
N THR A 17 11.90 18.21 -23.01
CA THR A 17 12.63 18.95 -21.98
C THR A 17 13.60 18.04 -21.21
N ILE A 18 14.60 18.64 -20.57
CA ILE A 18 15.54 17.89 -19.71
C ILE A 18 14.83 17.12 -18.59
N ARG A 19 13.70 17.63 -18.09
CA ARG A 19 12.90 16.97 -17.04
C ARG A 19 12.21 15.72 -17.56
N ASN A 20 11.75 15.73 -18.81
CA ASN A 20 11.18 14.55 -19.47
C ASN A 20 12.24 13.45 -19.62
N ILE A 21 13.45 13.79 -20.07
CA ILE A 21 14.56 12.83 -20.20
C ILE A 21 14.91 12.23 -18.83
N ALA A 22 15.03 13.07 -17.79
CA ALA A 22 15.31 12.60 -16.44
C ALA A 22 14.25 11.60 -15.94
N MET A 23 12.96 11.86 -16.19
CA MET A 23 11.89 10.92 -15.83
C MET A 23 11.91 9.63 -16.64
N MET A 24 12.26 9.67 -17.94
CA MET A 24 12.44 8.45 -18.72
C MET A 24 13.58 7.59 -18.17
N ILE A 25 14.68 8.21 -17.75
CA ILE A 25 15.80 7.52 -17.08
C ILE A 25 15.31 6.90 -15.77
N ILE A 26 14.57 7.65 -14.94
CA ILE A 26 13.99 7.13 -13.70
C ILE A 26 13.05 5.95 -14.00
N GLY A 27 12.19 6.05 -15.01
CA GLY A 27 11.34 4.95 -15.46
C GLY A 27 12.15 3.71 -15.85
N GLY A 28 13.25 3.89 -16.59
CA GLY A 28 14.20 2.82 -16.90
C GLY A 28 14.86 2.20 -15.66
N VAL A 29 15.22 3.01 -14.66
CA VAL A 29 15.75 2.53 -13.37
C VAL A 29 14.69 1.71 -12.61
N LEU A 30 13.42 2.15 -12.58
CA LEU A 30 12.34 1.40 -11.94
C LEU A 30 12.11 0.05 -12.63
N ILE A 31 12.15 0.00 -13.97
CA ILE A 31 12.10 -1.26 -14.73
C ILE A 31 13.28 -2.16 -14.38
N TYR A 32 14.50 -1.61 -14.32
CA TYR A 32 15.70 -2.37 -13.94
C TYR A 32 15.59 -2.96 -12.52
N LEU A 33 15.12 -2.17 -11.55
CA LEU A 33 14.89 -2.65 -10.18
C LEU A 33 13.82 -3.75 -10.15
N GLY A 34 12.74 -3.59 -10.91
CA GLY A 34 11.69 -4.61 -11.04
C GLY A 34 12.21 -5.92 -11.64
N ILE A 35 12.93 -5.86 -12.77
CA ILE A 35 13.37 -7.07 -13.50
C ILE A 35 14.61 -7.70 -12.87
N SER A 36 15.68 -6.93 -12.68
CA SER A 36 16.98 -7.46 -12.26
C SER A 36 17.08 -7.66 -10.75
N LYS A 37 16.45 -6.80 -9.94
CA LYS A 37 16.46 -6.91 -8.47
C LYS A 37 15.19 -7.57 -7.91
N LYS A 38 14.17 -7.80 -8.73
CA LYS A 38 12.88 -8.41 -8.34
C LYS A 38 12.18 -7.64 -7.22
N TYR A 39 12.36 -6.32 -7.18
CA TYR A 39 11.65 -5.45 -6.25
C TYR A 39 10.25 -5.19 -6.82
N GLU A 40 9.21 -5.60 -6.09
CA GLU A 40 7.77 -5.45 -6.45
C GLU A 40 7.51 -5.44 -7.98
N PRO A 41 7.92 -6.50 -8.71
CA PRO A 41 7.99 -6.47 -10.17
C PRO A 41 6.62 -6.29 -10.83
N LEU A 42 5.57 -6.78 -10.18
CA LEU A 42 4.19 -6.67 -10.66
C LEU A 42 3.72 -5.21 -10.78
N LEU A 43 4.35 -4.29 -10.05
CA LEU A 43 4.00 -2.87 -10.04
C LEU A 43 5.11 -1.99 -10.59
N LEU A 44 6.36 -2.20 -10.18
CA LEU A 44 7.48 -1.35 -10.60
C LEU A 44 7.74 -1.41 -12.11
N VAL A 45 7.47 -2.54 -12.76
CA VAL A 45 7.62 -2.66 -14.22
C VAL A 45 6.55 -1.84 -14.96
N PRO A 46 5.23 -2.04 -14.70
CA PRO A 46 4.21 -1.17 -15.30
C PRO A 46 4.37 0.32 -14.96
N ILE A 47 4.77 0.65 -13.72
CA ILE A 47 5.03 2.05 -13.31
C ILE A 47 6.19 2.64 -14.11
N GLY A 48 7.31 1.93 -14.20
CA GLY A 48 8.48 2.42 -14.93
C GLY A 48 8.20 2.60 -16.42
N PHE A 49 7.43 1.67 -17.02
CA PHE A 49 7.01 1.80 -18.42
C PHE A 49 6.01 2.95 -18.61
N GLY A 50 5.04 3.11 -17.70
CA GLY A 50 4.13 4.23 -17.70
C GLY A 50 4.84 5.58 -17.55
N ALA A 51 5.90 5.66 -16.75
CA ALA A 51 6.71 6.87 -16.61
C ALA A 51 7.46 7.24 -17.89
N ILE A 52 7.91 6.24 -18.66
CA ILE A 52 8.49 6.48 -19.99
C ILE A 52 7.42 7.05 -20.93
N ILE A 53 6.25 6.40 -21.03
CA ILE A 53 5.15 6.88 -21.89
C ILE A 53 4.69 8.29 -21.47
N GLY A 54 4.48 8.51 -20.18
CA GLY A 54 3.95 9.75 -19.61
C GLY A 54 4.85 10.96 -19.83
N ASN A 55 6.13 10.74 -20.15
CA ASN A 55 7.09 11.80 -20.42
C ASN A 55 7.51 11.89 -21.89
N MET A 56 6.93 11.10 -22.79
CA MET A 56 7.13 11.26 -24.23
C MET A 56 6.56 12.61 -24.71
N PHE A 57 7.16 13.19 -25.74
CA PHE A 57 6.64 14.40 -26.35
C PHE A 57 5.31 14.12 -27.06
N ILE A 58 4.34 15.02 -26.85
CA ILE A 58 3.09 15.06 -27.58
C ILE A 58 3.01 16.37 -28.38
N PRO A 59 2.71 16.32 -29.69
CA PRO A 59 2.39 17.51 -30.47
C PRO A 59 1.18 18.27 -29.89
N GLN A 60 1.20 19.60 -29.96
CA GLN A 60 0.09 20.44 -29.50
C GLN A 60 -1.20 20.09 -30.26
N GLY A 61 -2.31 19.92 -29.53
CA GLY A 61 -3.62 19.59 -30.09
C GLY A 61 -3.97 18.10 -30.14
N LEU A 62 -3.06 17.21 -29.73
CA LEU A 62 -3.30 15.77 -29.65
C LEU A 62 -3.50 15.34 -28.18
N ASP A 63 -4.72 15.02 -27.77
CA ASP A 63 -5.00 14.51 -26.41
C ASP A 63 -4.83 12.98 -26.36
N VAL A 64 -3.58 12.52 -26.24
CA VAL A 64 -3.24 11.09 -26.21
C VAL A 64 -2.69 10.60 -24.89
N LEU A 65 -2.41 11.49 -23.92
CA LEU A 65 -1.99 11.11 -22.56
C LEU A 65 -3.11 11.39 -21.55
N ILE A 66 -2.80 11.35 -20.27
CA ILE A 66 -3.76 11.59 -19.21
C ILE A 66 -4.02 13.09 -19.10
N ASP A 67 -5.27 13.49 -19.29
CA ASP A 67 -5.81 14.74 -18.75
C ASP A 67 -6.60 14.42 -17.48
N GLY A 68 -5.96 14.64 -16.33
CA GLY A 68 -6.55 14.39 -15.02
C GLY A 68 -7.57 15.44 -14.59
N SER A 69 -7.69 16.55 -15.33
CA SER A 69 -8.50 17.72 -14.97
C SER A 69 -9.80 17.82 -15.77
N ALA A 70 -9.84 17.28 -16.99
CA ALA A 70 -11.03 17.25 -17.83
C ALA A 70 -12.00 16.11 -17.47
N PRO A 71 -13.34 16.33 -17.59
CA PRO A 71 -14.32 15.24 -17.59
C PRO A 71 -14.01 14.25 -18.70
N ILE A 72 -14.30 12.95 -18.50
CA ILE A 72 -14.23 11.99 -19.61
C ILE A 72 -15.25 12.39 -20.66
N THR A 73 -14.78 12.63 -21.87
CA THR A 73 -15.60 12.89 -23.05
C THR A 73 -15.32 11.85 -24.13
N ALA A 74 -16.08 11.87 -25.22
CA ALA A 74 -15.84 10.99 -26.37
C ALA A 74 -14.46 11.19 -27.02
N GLN A 75 -13.76 12.30 -26.71
CA GLN A 75 -12.44 12.64 -27.25
C GLN A 75 -11.30 12.27 -26.28
N SER A 76 -11.60 11.80 -25.07
CA SER A 76 -10.57 11.45 -24.08
C SER A 76 -9.71 10.28 -24.54
N SER A 77 -8.42 10.37 -24.28
CA SER A 77 -7.48 9.28 -24.55
C SER A 77 -7.84 8.00 -23.77
N VAL A 78 -7.41 6.85 -24.30
CA VAL A 78 -7.52 5.56 -23.58
C VAL A 78 -6.86 5.64 -22.21
N PHE A 79 -5.74 6.36 -22.08
CA PHE A 79 -5.06 6.52 -20.81
C PHE A 79 -5.86 7.36 -19.81
N SER A 80 -6.57 8.40 -20.25
CA SER A 80 -7.48 9.18 -19.40
C SER A 80 -8.65 8.33 -18.89
N VAL A 81 -9.22 7.46 -19.72
CA VAL A 81 -10.30 6.55 -19.32
C VAL A 81 -9.81 5.52 -18.29
N ILE A 82 -8.63 4.94 -18.48
CA ILE A 82 -8.05 4.03 -17.50
C ILE A 82 -7.70 4.79 -16.21
N TYR A 83 -7.11 6.00 -16.31
CA TYR A 83 -6.76 6.82 -15.16
C TYR A 83 -7.97 7.18 -14.30
N PHE A 84 -9.13 7.38 -14.91
CA PHE A 84 -10.38 7.58 -14.18
C PHE A 84 -10.68 6.42 -13.22
N GLY A 85 -10.36 5.17 -13.56
CA GLY A 85 -10.49 4.02 -12.66
C GLY A 85 -9.59 4.12 -11.40
N VAL A 86 -8.43 4.77 -11.52
CA VAL A 86 -7.54 5.07 -10.37
C VAL A 86 -8.09 6.25 -9.56
N LYS A 87 -8.47 7.35 -10.22
CA LYS A 87 -8.99 8.58 -9.59
C LYS A 87 -10.32 8.35 -8.86
N THR A 88 -11.18 7.50 -9.41
CA THR A 88 -12.43 7.12 -8.76
C THR A 88 -12.23 6.15 -7.61
N GLY A 89 -11.09 5.44 -7.56
CA GLY A 89 -10.79 4.43 -6.54
C GLY A 89 -11.29 3.04 -6.91
N VAL A 90 -11.78 2.81 -8.13
CA VAL A 90 -12.27 1.50 -8.60
C VAL A 90 -11.16 0.45 -8.57
N PHE A 91 -10.02 0.71 -9.20
CA PHE A 91 -8.95 -0.29 -9.25
C PHE A 91 -8.33 -0.59 -7.88
N PRO A 92 -8.05 0.40 -7.00
CA PRO A 92 -7.59 0.10 -5.64
C PRO A 92 -8.57 -0.77 -4.86
N ALA A 93 -9.86 -0.48 -4.97
CA ALA A 93 -10.91 -1.22 -4.28
C ALA A 93 -11.04 -2.67 -4.85
N LEU A 94 -10.88 -2.86 -6.16
CA LEU A 94 -10.83 -4.20 -6.77
C LEU A 94 -9.61 -5.01 -6.32
N ILE A 95 -8.44 -4.38 -6.16
CA ILE A 95 -7.27 -5.05 -5.55
C ILE A 95 -7.60 -5.47 -4.11
N PHE A 96 -8.26 -4.60 -3.33
CA PHE A 96 -8.71 -4.92 -1.98
C PHE A 96 -9.63 -6.16 -1.93
N MET A 97 -10.52 -6.31 -2.91
CA MET A 97 -11.33 -7.52 -3.05
C MET A 97 -10.46 -8.77 -3.18
N GLY A 98 -9.46 -8.74 -4.05
CA GLY A 98 -8.57 -9.88 -4.22
C GLY A 98 -7.66 -10.14 -3.01
N VAL A 99 -7.17 -9.09 -2.34
CA VAL A 99 -6.46 -9.21 -1.05
C VAL A 99 -7.33 -9.94 -0.03
N GLY A 100 -8.61 -9.60 0.05
CA GLY A 100 -9.59 -10.30 0.89
C GLY A 100 -9.74 -11.78 0.53
N ALA A 101 -9.77 -12.09 -0.77
CA ALA A 101 -9.88 -13.45 -1.29
C ALA A 101 -8.59 -14.28 -1.14
N MET A 102 -7.42 -13.64 -0.96
CA MET A 102 -6.15 -14.31 -0.67
C MET A 102 -5.92 -14.51 0.83
N THR A 103 -6.39 -13.56 1.64
CA THR A 103 -6.07 -13.48 3.08
C THR A 103 -6.73 -14.59 3.90
N ASP A 104 -5.97 -15.16 4.84
CA ASP A 104 -6.49 -16.10 5.83
C ASP A 104 -6.65 -15.39 7.19
N PHE A 105 -7.91 -15.15 7.57
CA PHE A 105 -8.26 -14.52 8.84
C PHE A 105 -8.30 -15.48 10.01
N SER A 106 -8.06 -16.79 9.81
CA SER A 106 -8.03 -17.78 10.89
C SER A 106 -7.01 -17.40 11.98
N SER A 107 -5.86 -16.87 11.56
CA SER A 107 -4.82 -16.38 12.47
C SER A 107 -5.31 -15.22 13.35
N LEU A 108 -6.13 -14.32 12.80
CA LEU A 108 -6.72 -13.19 13.53
C LEU A 108 -7.86 -13.64 14.46
N ILE A 109 -8.74 -14.53 13.97
CA ILE A 109 -9.90 -15.05 14.70
C ILE A 109 -9.44 -15.94 15.88
N SER A 110 -8.34 -16.67 15.69
CA SER A 110 -7.79 -17.55 16.73
C SER A 110 -7.25 -16.79 17.95
N ASN A 111 -6.71 -15.58 17.75
CA ASN A 111 -6.23 -14.71 18.82
C ASN A 111 -6.62 -13.23 18.57
N PRO A 112 -7.86 -12.84 18.89
CA PRO A 112 -8.36 -11.49 18.61
C PRO A 112 -7.55 -10.35 19.24
N LYS A 113 -6.77 -10.63 20.30
CA LYS A 113 -5.90 -9.63 20.94
C LYS A 113 -4.86 -9.07 19.97
N THR A 114 -4.49 -9.82 18.92
CA THR A 114 -3.55 -9.34 17.90
C THR A 114 -4.12 -8.23 17.03
N VAL A 115 -5.44 -8.02 17.00
CA VAL A 115 -6.06 -6.86 16.34
C VAL A 115 -5.47 -5.55 16.88
N ILE A 116 -5.22 -5.51 18.20
CA ILE A 116 -4.69 -4.32 18.87
C ILE A 116 -3.26 -4.00 18.39
N LEU A 117 -2.46 -5.02 18.04
CA LEU A 117 -1.14 -4.82 17.47
C LEU A 117 -1.21 -4.21 16.06
N GLY A 118 -2.21 -4.61 15.26
CA GLY A 118 -2.49 -3.96 13.97
C GLY A 118 -2.91 -2.50 14.13
N ALA A 119 -3.75 -2.20 15.14
CA ALA A 119 -4.13 -0.83 15.47
C ALA A 119 -2.93 0.00 15.96
N ALA A 120 -2.05 -0.57 16.77
CA ALA A 120 -0.86 0.10 17.28
C ALA A 120 0.14 0.46 16.16
N ALA A 121 0.24 -0.35 15.11
CA ALA A 121 1.05 0.00 13.95
C ALA A 121 0.56 1.28 13.25
N GLN A 122 -0.74 1.58 13.30
CA GLN A 122 -1.33 2.80 12.73
C GLN A 122 -0.94 4.06 13.50
N VAL A 123 -0.40 3.96 14.72
CA VAL A 123 0.21 5.11 15.41
C VAL A 123 1.33 5.70 14.54
N GLY A 124 2.06 4.87 13.78
CA GLY A 124 3.06 5.34 12.84
C GLY A 124 2.48 6.20 11.72
N VAL A 125 1.29 5.86 11.22
CA VAL A 125 0.56 6.65 10.21
C VAL A 125 0.23 8.04 10.74
N PHE A 126 -0.37 8.11 11.93
CA PHE A 126 -0.75 9.39 12.54
C PHE A 126 0.45 10.23 12.97
N LEU A 127 1.51 9.61 13.52
CA LEU A 127 2.75 10.33 13.83
C LEU A 127 3.39 10.92 12.58
N THR A 128 3.41 10.17 11.48
CA THR A 128 3.94 10.67 10.20
C THR A 128 3.10 11.83 9.67
N PHE A 129 1.77 11.73 9.76
CA PHE A 129 0.87 12.84 9.46
C PHE A 129 1.22 14.10 10.27
N PHE A 130 1.37 13.98 11.59
CA PHE A 130 1.74 15.13 12.43
C PHE A 130 3.11 15.70 12.09
N VAL A 131 4.11 14.85 11.79
CA VAL A 131 5.43 15.31 11.35
C VAL A 131 5.34 16.03 10.00
N ALA A 132 4.55 15.51 9.06
CA ALA A 132 4.35 16.14 7.76
C ALA A 132 3.71 17.53 7.87
N VAL A 133 2.71 17.69 8.75
CA VAL A 133 2.08 19.00 9.01
C VAL A 133 3.01 19.94 9.78
N LEU A 134 3.59 19.49 10.90
CA LEU A 134 4.29 20.38 11.83
C LEU A 134 5.71 20.73 11.38
N VAL A 135 6.43 19.77 10.79
CA VAL A 135 7.83 19.95 10.42
C VAL A 135 7.96 20.34 8.95
N PHE A 136 7.27 19.63 8.06
CA PHE A 136 7.34 19.87 6.61
C PHE A 136 6.30 20.88 6.10
N LYS A 137 5.38 21.33 6.96
CA LYS A 137 4.34 22.33 6.64
C LYS A 137 3.51 21.93 5.42
N PHE A 138 3.29 20.64 5.23
CA PHE A 138 2.38 20.15 4.19
C PHE A 138 0.94 20.51 4.54
N ASP A 139 0.15 20.75 3.49
CA ASP A 139 -1.30 20.81 3.63
C ASP A 139 -1.84 19.52 4.25
N ALA A 140 -2.93 19.61 5.02
CA ALA A 140 -3.48 18.46 5.75
C ALA A 140 -3.85 17.30 4.82
N ALA A 141 -4.35 17.58 3.61
CA ALA A 141 -4.74 16.55 2.65
C ALA A 141 -3.51 15.78 2.13
N LEU A 142 -2.42 16.49 1.79
CA LEU A 142 -1.15 15.89 1.40
C LEU A 142 -0.51 15.15 2.58
N ALA A 143 -0.49 15.76 3.76
CA ALA A 143 0.06 15.15 4.96
C ALA A 143 -0.66 13.84 5.32
N ALA A 144 -1.98 13.76 5.12
CA ALA A 144 -2.75 12.53 5.32
C ALA A 144 -2.35 11.44 4.34
N ALA A 145 -2.20 11.79 3.05
CA ALA A 145 -1.72 10.87 2.03
C ALA A 145 -0.30 10.36 2.31
N VAL A 146 0.61 11.24 2.75
CA VAL A 146 1.98 10.89 3.13
C VAL A 146 2.02 10.05 4.40
N GLY A 147 1.20 10.38 5.40
CA GLY A 147 1.09 9.62 6.63
C GLY A 147 0.70 8.16 6.37
N LEU A 148 -0.23 7.95 5.43
CA LEU A 148 -0.73 6.63 5.07
C LEU A 148 0.33 5.71 4.45
N ILE A 149 1.42 6.25 3.90
CA ILE A 149 2.60 5.47 3.45
C ILE A 149 3.10 4.58 4.60
N GLY A 150 3.08 5.07 5.83
CA GLY A 150 3.48 4.32 7.02
C GLY A 150 2.61 3.11 7.34
N GLY A 151 1.41 3.05 6.77
CA GLY A 151 0.53 1.89 6.87
C GLY A 151 1.13 0.68 6.16
N ALA A 152 1.94 0.92 5.11
CA ALA A 152 2.49 -0.07 4.19
C ALA A 152 1.46 -0.76 3.28
N ASP A 153 0.37 -0.05 2.99
CA ASP A 153 -0.70 -0.53 2.12
C ASP A 153 -0.74 0.31 0.83
N GLY A 154 -0.18 -0.24 -0.24
CA GLY A 154 -0.10 0.44 -1.52
C GLY A 154 -1.45 0.83 -2.12
N PRO A 155 -2.41 -0.10 -2.28
CA PRO A 155 -3.71 0.24 -2.85
C PRO A 155 -4.48 1.25 -2.00
N THR A 156 -4.42 1.17 -0.66
CA THR A 156 -5.05 2.18 0.20
C THR A 156 -4.38 3.55 0.05
N SER A 157 -3.05 3.58 -0.04
CA SER A 157 -2.29 4.81 -0.25
C SER A 157 -2.67 5.49 -1.58
N ILE A 158 -2.78 4.71 -2.66
CA ILE A 158 -3.27 5.20 -3.96
C ILE A 158 -4.69 5.73 -3.85
N PHE A 159 -5.58 4.98 -3.18
CA PHE A 159 -6.97 5.39 -3.01
C PHE A 159 -7.09 6.73 -2.28
N LEU A 160 -6.35 6.91 -1.18
CA LEU A 160 -6.44 8.13 -0.40
C LEU A 160 -5.83 9.32 -1.15
N VAL A 161 -4.63 9.17 -1.74
CA VAL A 161 -3.98 10.26 -2.47
C VAL A 161 -4.78 10.67 -3.71
N SER A 162 -5.46 9.73 -4.37
CA SER A 162 -6.28 10.05 -5.55
C SER A 162 -7.55 10.84 -5.23
N LYS A 163 -7.96 10.87 -3.95
CA LYS A 163 -9.07 11.69 -3.45
C LYS A 163 -8.59 13.00 -2.82
N LEU A 164 -7.56 12.95 -1.99
CA LEU A 164 -7.13 14.08 -1.16
C LEU A 164 -6.09 14.97 -1.86
N ALA A 165 -5.14 14.38 -2.57
CA ALA A 165 -4.00 15.13 -3.13
C ALA A 165 -3.55 14.57 -4.49
N PRO A 166 -4.41 14.61 -5.54
CA PRO A 166 -4.18 13.91 -6.81
C PRO A 166 -2.87 14.31 -7.52
N ASP A 167 -2.42 15.55 -7.34
CA ASP A 167 -1.16 16.06 -7.92
C ASP A 167 0.08 15.30 -7.40
N TYR A 168 -0.05 14.67 -6.22
CA TYR A 168 1.00 13.91 -5.56
C TYR A 168 0.79 12.40 -5.68
N LEU A 169 -0.12 11.94 -6.56
CA LEU A 169 -0.41 10.52 -6.75
C LEU A 169 0.85 9.73 -7.12
N ALA A 170 1.64 10.21 -8.09
CA ALA A 170 2.89 9.56 -8.48
C ALA A 170 3.91 9.45 -7.33
N PRO A 171 4.36 10.55 -6.69
CA PRO A 171 5.37 10.46 -5.64
C PRO A 171 4.92 9.64 -4.43
N VAL A 172 3.67 9.78 -3.97
CA VAL A 172 3.14 8.99 -2.84
C VAL A 172 3.06 7.51 -3.19
N SER A 173 2.53 7.17 -4.37
CA SER A 173 2.34 5.76 -4.78
C SER A 173 3.68 5.05 -5.00
N ILE A 174 4.62 5.72 -5.67
CA ILE A 174 5.95 5.15 -5.91
C ILE A 174 6.71 4.98 -4.59
N ALA A 175 6.62 5.95 -3.68
CA ALA A 175 7.19 5.84 -2.34
C ALA A 175 6.58 4.65 -1.56
N ALA A 176 5.25 4.53 -1.52
CA ALA A 176 4.56 3.46 -0.81
C ALA A 176 5.03 2.05 -1.23
N TYR A 177 5.06 1.77 -2.55
CA TYR A 177 5.49 0.46 -3.04
C TYR A 177 7.00 0.23 -2.92
N SER A 178 7.82 1.28 -3.12
CA SER A 178 9.26 1.17 -2.94
C SER A 178 9.60 0.76 -1.51
N TYR A 179 8.97 1.37 -0.51
CA TYR A 179 9.23 1.06 0.90
C TYR A 179 8.65 -0.28 1.35
N MET A 180 7.53 -0.72 0.76
CA MET A 180 7.00 -2.06 1.01
C MET A 180 8.02 -3.16 0.64
N SER A 181 8.79 -2.96 -0.44
CA SER A 181 9.88 -3.88 -0.83
C SER A 181 11.09 -3.83 0.13
N LEU A 182 11.27 -2.72 0.83
CA LEU A 182 12.39 -2.47 1.76
C LEU A 182 12.07 -2.88 3.19
N VAL A 183 10.87 -3.41 3.48
CA VAL A 183 10.49 -3.95 4.79
C VAL A 183 11.53 -4.92 5.38
N PRO A 184 12.11 -5.88 4.60
CA PRO A 184 13.15 -6.77 5.10
C PRO A 184 14.46 -6.08 5.50
N ILE A 185 14.67 -4.83 5.08
CA ILE A 185 15.84 -4.03 5.41
C ILE A 185 15.53 -3.08 6.57
N ILE A 186 14.34 -2.46 6.57
CA ILE A 186 13.94 -1.44 7.55
C ILE A 186 13.54 -2.06 8.90
N GLN A 187 12.75 -3.14 8.89
CA GLN A 187 12.20 -3.67 10.14
C GLN A 187 13.23 -4.37 11.04
N PRO A 188 14.14 -5.24 10.53
CA PRO A 188 15.02 -6.01 11.41
C PRO A 188 15.92 -5.17 12.33
N PRO A 189 16.54 -4.06 11.87
CA PRO A 189 17.30 -3.17 12.75
C PRO A 189 16.46 -2.63 13.91
N ILE A 190 15.23 -2.19 13.64
CA ILE A 190 14.31 -1.65 14.65
C ILE A 190 13.91 -2.73 15.65
N MET A 191 13.57 -3.93 15.15
CA MET A 191 13.25 -5.08 16.00
C MET A 191 14.42 -5.40 16.94
N LYS A 192 15.66 -5.45 16.42
CA LYS A 192 16.85 -5.77 17.20
C LYS A 192 17.22 -4.68 18.20
N LEU A 193 16.97 -3.41 17.86
CA LEU A 193 17.23 -2.26 18.73
C LEU A 193 16.24 -2.21 19.91
N LEU A 194 14.95 -2.42 19.64
CA LEU A 194 13.91 -2.25 20.66
C LEU A 194 13.65 -3.50 21.50
N THR A 195 13.95 -4.70 21.00
CA THR A 195 13.68 -5.96 21.72
C THR A 195 14.95 -6.57 22.29
N SER A 196 14.84 -7.19 23.47
CA SER A 196 15.90 -7.99 24.08
C SER A 196 15.87 -9.43 23.57
N LYS A 197 17.00 -10.14 23.64
CA LYS A 197 17.07 -11.56 23.25
C LYS A 197 16.06 -12.43 24.03
N LYS A 198 15.87 -12.17 25.33
CA LYS A 198 14.88 -12.88 26.16
C LYS A 198 13.45 -12.73 25.63
N GLU A 199 13.09 -11.54 25.15
CA GLU A 199 11.76 -11.29 24.56
C GLU A 199 11.60 -11.98 23.21
N ARG A 200 12.64 -12.00 22.37
CA ARG A 200 12.61 -12.64 21.04
C ARG A 200 12.47 -14.17 21.12
N LEU A 201 12.92 -14.77 22.22
CA LEU A 201 12.86 -16.20 22.48
C LEU A 201 11.51 -16.66 23.10
N ILE A 202 10.54 -15.76 23.27
CA ILE A 202 9.20 -16.14 23.71
C ILE A 202 8.56 -17.03 22.65
N ARG A 203 8.21 -18.26 23.04
CA ARG A 203 7.48 -19.24 22.21
C ARG A 203 5.99 -19.00 22.34
N MET A 204 5.31 -18.89 21.21
CA MET A 204 3.87 -18.69 21.18
C MET A 204 3.13 -20.03 21.26
N PRO A 205 2.02 -20.12 22.02
CA PRO A 205 1.19 -21.32 22.04
C PRO A 205 0.51 -21.50 20.68
N GLN A 206 0.23 -22.76 20.31
CA GLN A 206 -0.45 -23.07 19.06
C GLN A 206 -1.79 -22.32 18.96
N PRO A 207 -2.15 -21.76 17.79
CA PRO A 207 -3.44 -21.10 17.61
C PRO A 207 -4.58 -22.08 17.84
N ARG A 208 -5.69 -21.61 18.41
CA ARG A 208 -6.92 -22.42 18.46
C ARG A 208 -7.41 -22.72 17.05
N GLU A 209 -8.06 -23.86 16.87
CA GLU A 209 -8.80 -24.13 15.65
C GLU A 209 -10.01 -23.19 15.55
N VAL A 210 -10.24 -22.68 14.34
CA VAL A 210 -11.34 -21.76 14.03
C VAL A 210 -12.37 -22.52 13.23
N SER A 211 -13.60 -22.53 13.72
CA SER A 211 -14.70 -23.24 13.06
C SER A 211 -15.06 -22.57 11.72
N THR A 212 -15.58 -23.35 10.77
CA THR A 212 -16.05 -22.82 9.49
C THR A 212 -17.11 -21.73 9.66
N LYS A 213 -17.98 -21.86 10.68
CA LYS A 213 -18.99 -20.84 11.00
C LYS A 213 -18.34 -19.52 11.42
N GLU A 214 -17.33 -19.55 12.29
CA GLU A 214 -16.61 -18.34 12.69
C GLU A 214 -15.95 -17.65 11.48
N LYS A 215 -15.36 -18.41 10.55
CA LYS A 215 -14.74 -17.85 9.34
C LYS A 215 -15.76 -17.18 8.41
N ILE A 216 -16.98 -17.72 8.30
CA ILE A 216 -18.04 -17.14 7.47
C ILE A 216 -18.66 -15.90 8.12
N PHE A 217 -18.91 -15.93 9.44
CA PHE A 217 -19.51 -14.80 10.15
C PHE A 217 -18.53 -13.64 10.34
N PHE A 218 -17.23 -13.93 10.48
CA PHE A 218 -16.21 -12.92 10.70
C PHE A 218 -16.24 -11.76 9.70
N PRO A 219 -16.16 -11.97 8.36
CA PRO A 219 -16.15 -10.85 7.41
C PRO A 219 -17.42 -10.00 7.46
N ILE A 220 -18.58 -10.61 7.75
CA ILE A 220 -19.86 -9.89 7.85
C ILE A 220 -19.86 -8.99 9.09
N VAL A 221 -19.52 -9.54 10.25
CA VAL A 221 -19.50 -8.81 11.52
C VAL A 221 -18.40 -7.75 11.52
N ALA A 222 -17.20 -8.11 11.06
CA ALA A 222 -16.07 -7.18 10.97
C ALA A 222 -16.36 -6.03 10.01
N PHE A 223 -17.02 -6.28 8.87
CA PHE A 223 -17.47 -5.22 7.96
C PHE A 223 -18.45 -4.27 8.64
N ILE A 224 -19.52 -4.80 9.26
CA ILE A 224 -20.54 -3.98 9.92
C ILE A 224 -19.91 -3.09 11.00
N ILE A 225 -19.07 -3.66 11.87
CA ILE A 225 -18.37 -2.91 12.92
C ILE A 225 -17.48 -1.83 12.31
N SER A 226 -16.68 -2.18 11.31
CA SER A 226 -15.75 -1.23 10.70
C SER A 226 -16.47 -0.10 9.96
N ALA A 227 -17.61 -0.41 9.32
CA ALA A 227 -18.46 0.57 8.64
C ALA A 227 -19.06 1.59 9.62
N PHE A 228 -19.44 1.17 10.82
CA PHE A 228 -19.91 2.09 11.87
C PHE A 228 -18.79 2.98 12.42
N ILE A 229 -17.55 2.47 12.49
CA ILE A 229 -16.41 3.22 13.03
C ILE A 229 -15.89 4.25 12.01
N ALA A 230 -15.72 3.85 10.75
CA ALA A 230 -15.16 4.69 9.69
C ALA A 230 -15.94 4.52 8.39
N PRO A 231 -17.05 5.25 8.20
CA PRO A 231 -17.86 5.18 6.98
C PRO A 231 -17.06 5.47 5.70
N GLY A 232 -16.06 6.36 5.76
CA GLY A 232 -15.15 6.64 4.65
C GLY A 232 -14.35 5.42 4.15
N ALA A 233 -14.19 4.39 4.98
CA ALA A 233 -13.48 3.15 4.62
C ALA A 233 -14.37 2.14 3.88
N LEU A 234 -15.68 2.40 3.74
CA LEU A 234 -16.65 1.49 3.10
C LEU A 234 -16.20 0.95 1.73
N PRO A 235 -15.68 1.77 0.79
CA PRO A 235 -15.28 1.27 -0.53
C PRO A 235 -14.15 0.24 -0.47
N LEU A 236 -13.22 0.38 0.49
CA LEU A 236 -12.09 -0.52 0.66
C LEU A 236 -12.47 -1.74 1.48
N LEU A 237 -13.00 -1.53 2.69
CA LEU A 237 -13.33 -2.62 3.61
C LEU A 237 -14.50 -3.47 3.11
N GLY A 238 -15.47 -2.87 2.43
CA GLY A 238 -16.59 -3.61 1.83
C GLY A 238 -16.09 -4.62 0.81
N LEU A 239 -15.18 -4.22 -0.07
CA LEU A 239 -14.61 -5.13 -1.05
C LEU A 239 -13.63 -6.13 -0.42
N LEU A 240 -12.82 -5.73 0.56
CA LEU A 240 -11.96 -6.65 1.32
C LEU A 240 -12.76 -7.79 1.96
N PHE A 241 -13.81 -7.45 2.72
CA PHE A 241 -14.62 -8.47 3.39
C PHE A 241 -15.51 -9.25 2.42
N LEU A 242 -15.96 -8.66 1.31
CA LEU A 242 -16.61 -9.41 0.23
C LEU A 242 -15.67 -10.47 -0.35
N GLY A 243 -14.43 -10.10 -0.67
CA GLY A 243 -13.42 -11.03 -1.15
C GLY A 243 -13.17 -12.17 -0.18
N ASN A 244 -13.10 -11.86 1.11
CA ASN A 244 -12.96 -12.88 2.14
C ASN A 244 -14.18 -13.80 2.23
N LEU A 245 -15.40 -13.26 2.18
CA LEU A 245 -16.62 -14.05 2.20
C LEU A 245 -16.72 -14.97 0.97
N LEU A 246 -16.30 -14.52 -0.22
CA LEU A 246 -16.24 -15.38 -1.40
C LEU A 246 -15.38 -16.62 -1.15
N LYS A 247 -14.20 -16.43 -0.55
CA LYS A 247 -13.29 -17.52 -0.16
C LYS A 247 -13.91 -18.43 0.91
N GLU A 248 -14.38 -17.87 2.02
CA GLU A 248 -14.80 -18.64 3.20
C GLU A 248 -16.20 -19.27 3.03
N SER A 249 -17.01 -18.81 2.06
CA SER A 249 -18.33 -19.39 1.76
C SER A 249 -18.27 -20.84 1.27
N GLY A 250 -17.14 -21.27 0.69
CA GLY A 250 -16.93 -22.61 0.12
C GLY A 250 -17.73 -22.92 -1.16
N VAL A 251 -18.75 -22.11 -1.49
CA VAL A 251 -19.64 -22.31 -2.65
C VAL A 251 -19.31 -21.38 -3.83
N THR A 252 -18.52 -20.33 -3.61
CA THR A 252 -18.13 -19.38 -4.67
C THR A 252 -16.65 -19.47 -5.06
N ASN A 253 -16.04 -20.66 -4.93
CA ASN A 253 -14.61 -20.91 -5.24
C ASN A 253 -14.15 -20.35 -6.59
N ARG A 254 -14.98 -20.43 -7.64
CA ARG A 254 -14.66 -19.85 -8.95
C ARG A 254 -14.52 -18.33 -8.87
N LEU A 255 -15.44 -17.65 -8.18
CA LEU A 255 -15.39 -16.19 -7.99
C LEU A 255 -14.22 -15.79 -7.10
N ALA A 256 -13.97 -16.51 -6.00
CA ALA A 256 -12.83 -16.24 -5.12
C ALA A 256 -11.49 -16.35 -5.87
N LYS A 257 -11.32 -17.39 -6.71
CA LYS A 257 -10.14 -17.55 -7.56
C LYS A 257 -10.01 -16.44 -8.60
N THR A 258 -11.10 -16.04 -9.25
CA THR A 258 -11.08 -14.92 -10.21
C THR A 258 -10.71 -13.60 -9.53
N ALA A 259 -11.26 -13.34 -8.35
CA ALA A 259 -10.95 -12.16 -7.55
C ALA A 259 -9.48 -12.13 -7.10
N ALA A 260 -8.96 -13.25 -6.58
CA ALA A 260 -7.58 -13.35 -6.09
C ALA A 260 -6.51 -13.29 -7.19
N ASN A 261 -6.85 -13.65 -8.44
CA ASN A 261 -5.91 -13.68 -9.55
C ASN A 261 -6.28 -12.63 -10.61
N ALA A 262 -7.07 -13.02 -11.62
CA ALA A 262 -7.33 -12.21 -12.82
C ALA A 262 -7.80 -10.77 -12.55
N ILE A 263 -8.66 -10.54 -11.55
CA ILE A 263 -9.12 -9.19 -11.20
C ILE A 263 -7.99 -8.36 -10.58
N VAL A 264 -7.21 -8.94 -9.66
CA VAL A 264 -6.04 -8.29 -9.07
C VAL A 264 -5.00 -7.99 -10.13
N ASP A 265 -4.65 -8.97 -10.96
CA ASP A 265 -3.61 -8.81 -11.99
C ASP A 265 -4.00 -7.72 -12.99
N THR A 266 -5.25 -7.73 -13.46
CA THR A 266 -5.78 -6.71 -14.38
C THR A 266 -5.77 -5.32 -13.74
N SER A 267 -6.24 -5.20 -12.50
CA SER A 267 -6.26 -3.92 -11.77
C SER A 267 -4.86 -3.41 -11.47
N THR A 268 -3.91 -4.31 -11.19
CA THR A 268 -2.51 -4.00 -10.91
C THR A 268 -1.81 -3.47 -12.15
N ILE A 269 -2.04 -4.07 -13.32
CA ILE A 269 -1.52 -3.57 -14.61
C ILE A 269 -1.99 -2.13 -14.84
N PHE A 270 -3.29 -1.87 -14.70
CA PHE A 270 -3.85 -0.54 -14.93
C PHE A 270 -3.38 0.50 -13.92
N ILE A 271 -3.36 0.17 -12.62
CA ILE A 271 -2.82 1.06 -11.59
C ILE A 271 -1.36 1.39 -11.87
N GLY A 272 -0.53 0.38 -12.13
CA GLY A 272 0.89 0.60 -12.32
C GLY A 272 1.15 1.49 -13.54
N LEU A 273 0.49 1.21 -14.66
CA LEU A 273 0.56 2.05 -15.85
C LEU A 273 0.14 3.50 -15.56
N CYS A 274 -1.01 3.70 -14.92
CA CYS A 274 -1.56 5.02 -14.61
C CYS A 274 -0.72 5.83 -13.62
N VAL A 275 -0.19 5.18 -12.57
CA VAL A 275 0.75 5.81 -11.62
C VAL A 275 1.99 6.28 -12.37
N GLY A 276 2.54 5.44 -13.25
CA GLY A 276 3.67 5.81 -14.10
C GLY A 276 3.35 7.00 -15.02
N LEU A 277 2.22 6.94 -15.72
CA LEU A 277 1.78 8.02 -16.62
C LEU A 277 1.57 9.36 -15.89
N SER A 278 1.15 9.32 -14.61
CA SER A 278 1.01 10.52 -13.77
C SER A 278 2.35 11.08 -13.27
N ALA A 279 3.46 10.34 -13.39
CA ALA A 279 4.79 10.75 -12.96
C ALA A 279 5.46 11.68 -14.00
N GLN A 280 4.89 12.86 -14.20
CA GLN A 280 5.44 13.87 -15.10
C GLN A 280 6.64 14.58 -14.45
N GLY A 281 7.67 14.92 -15.24
CA GLY A 281 8.87 15.56 -14.70
C GLY A 281 8.64 16.93 -14.06
N SER A 282 7.55 17.61 -14.38
CA SER A 282 7.14 18.88 -13.76
C SER A 282 6.62 18.71 -12.33
N THR A 283 5.93 17.62 -12.02
CA THR A 283 5.29 17.36 -10.72
C THR A 283 6.16 16.45 -9.84
N PHE A 284 6.84 15.48 -10.45
CA PHE A 284 7.63 14.48 -9.73
C PHE A 284 9.02 14.98 -9.30
N LEU A 285 9.71 15.77 -10.13
CA LEU A 285 11.06 16.27 -9.82
C LEU A 285 11.00 17.56 -8.97
N THR A 286 10.39 17.45 -7.80
CA THR A 286 10.15 18.57 -6.88
C THR A 286 10.72 18.28 -5.49
N TRP A 287 11.05 19.33 -4.74
CA TRP A 287 11.49 19.21 -3.35
C TRP A 287 10.44 18.54 -2.46
N THR A 288 9.17 18.76 -2.75
CA THR A 288 8.04 18.10 -2.09
C THR A 288 8.11 16.58 -2.29
N SER A 289 8.33 16.12 -3.53
CA SER A 289 8.49 14.70 -3.81
C SER A 289 9.64 14.07 -3.03
N ILE A 290 10.82 14.70 -3.01
CA ILE A 290 11.96 14.19 -2.20
C ILE A 290 11.57 14.06 -0.72
N SER A 291 10.85 15.05 -0.20
CA SER A 291 10.39 15.08 1.19
C SER A 291 9.38 13.96 1.49
N ILE A 292 8.50 13.63 0.53
CA ILE A 292 7.58 12.48 0.62
C ILE A 292 8.34 11.16 0.75
N PHE A 293 9.38 10.95 -0.06
CA PHE A 293 10.22 9.76 0.03
C PHE A 293 10.91 9.67 1.40
N VAL A 294 11.55 10.76 1.86
CA VAL A 294 12.19 10.79 3.19
C VAL A 294 11.19 10.47 4.30
N LEU A 295 10.00 11.09 4.28
CA LEU A 295 8.95 10.82 5.25
C LEU A 295 8.44 9.39 5.18
N GLY A 296 8.35 8.78 3.99
CA GLY A 296 7.92 7.39 3.82
C GLY A 296 8.82 6.40 4.56
N VAL A 297 10.15 6.55 4.49
CA VAL A 297 11.09 5.69 5.26
C VAL A 297 10.85 5.84 6.76
N VAL A 298 10.72 7.09 7.22
CA VAL A 298 10.48 7.40 8.63
C VAL A 298 9.14 6.83 9.09
N ALA A 299 8.12 6.86 8.25
CA ALA A 299 6.79 6.35 8.53
C ALA A 299 6.78 4.86 8.81
N PHE A 300 7.45 4.07 7.97
CA PHE A 300 7.66 2.63 8.21
C PHE A 300 8.40 2.38 9.51
N GLY A 301 9.39 3.23 9.81
CA GLY A 301 10.10 3.21 11.07
C GLY A 301 9.16 3.36 12.26
N PHE A 302 8.36 4.43 12.28
CA PHE A 302 7.40 4.69 13.36
C PHE A 302 6.33 3.62 13.49
N ALA A 303 5.82 3.07 12.37
CA ALA A 303 4.83 1.99 12.42
C ALA A 303 5.42 0.72 13.07
N THR A 304 6.66 0.37 12.72
CA THR A 304 7.38 -0.76 13.31
C THR A 304 7.65 -0.53 14.80
N VAL A 305 8.12 0.67 15.16
CA VAL A 305 8.35 1.08 16.56
C VAL A 305 7.05 0.97 17.35
N GLY A 306 5.95 1.55 16.84
CA GLY A 306 4.64 1.55 17.47
C GLY A 306 4.14 0.13 17.75
N GLY A 307 4.20 -0.75 16.75
CA GLY A 307 3.80 -2.16 16.91
C GLY A 307 4.63 -2.91 17.95
N VAL A 308 5.96 -2.78 17.92
CA VAL A 308 6.87 -3.45 18.87
C VAL A 308 6.70 -2.93 20.30
N LEU A 309 6.63 -1.61 20.48
CA LEU A 309 6.45 -0.99 21.79
C LEU A 309 5.09 -1.36 22.38
N PHE A 310 4.04 -1.41 21.57
CA PHE A 310 2.73 -1.81 22.05
C PHE A 310 2.68 -3.29 22.43
N ALA A 311 3.36 -4.18 21.69
CA ALA A 311 3.51 -5.57 22.11
C ALA A 311 4.21 -5.71 23.47
N LYS A 312 5.20 -4.86 23.75
CA LYS A 312 5.82 -4.79 25.08
C LYS A 312 4.86 -4.26 26.14
N LEU A 313 4.09 -3.22 25.83
CA LEU A 313 3.08 -2.69 26.74
C LEU A 313 2.04 -3.76 27.10
N MET A 314 1.58 -4.54 26.11
CA MET A 314 0.68 -5.68 26.34
C MET A 314 1.29 -6.72 27.28
N ASN A 315 2.62 -6.94 27.23
CA ASN A 315 3.32 -7.88 28.11
C ASN A 315 3.42 -7.43 29.56
N VAL A 316 3.21 -6.14 29.85
CA VAL A 316 3.16 -5.62 31.24
C VAL A 316 1.87 -6.09 31.93
N PHE A 317 0.76 -6.13 31.20
CA PHE A 317 -0.57 -6.45 31.76
C PHE A 317 -1.04 -7.89 31.48
N SER A 318 -0.43 -8.59 30.53
CA SER A 318 -0.84 -9.93 30.14
C SER A 318 -0.07 -11.02 30.90
N LYS A 319 -0.81 -11.99 31.46
CA LYS A 319 -0.23 -13.23 32.02
C LYS A 319 0.42 -14.09 30.93
N HIS A 320 -0.17 -14.11 29.73
CA HIS A 320 0.39 -14.79 28.57
C HIS A 320 1.11 -13.78 27.70
N LYS A 321 2.44 -13.79 27.77
CA LYS A 321 3.28 -12.84 27.03
C LYS A 321 3.23 -13.13 25.54
N VAL A 322 3.15 -12.08 24.75
CA VAL A 322 3.26 -12.08 23.29
C VAL A 322 4.71 -11.79 22.92
N ASN A 323 5.27 -12.51 21.97
CA ASN A 323 6.60 -12.21 21.44
C ASN A 323 6.59 -10.81 20.77
N PRO A 324 7.37 -9.82 21.26
CA PRO A 324 7.33 -8.46 20.71
C PRO A 324 7.67 -8.34 19.23
N LEU A 325 8.36 -9.33 18.64
CA LEU A 325 8.59 -9.38 17.19
C LEU A 325 7.26 -9.40 16.42
N ILE A 326 6.22 -10.04 16.96
CA ILE A 326 4.87 -10.11 16.37
C ILE A 326 4.25 -8.70 16.26
N GLY A 327 4.64 -7.76 17.13
CA GLY A 327 4.21 -6.36 17.04
C GLY A 327 4.66 -5.69 15.75
N ALA A 328 5.88 -5.97 15.28
CA ALA A 328 6.37 -5.43 14.01
C ALA A 328 5.59 -5.94 12.79
N ALA A 329 4.95 -7.12 12.91
CA ALA A 329 4.09 -7.62 11.87
C ALA A 329 2.80 -6.82 11.69
N GLY A 330 2.47 -5.88 12.59
CA GLY A 330 1.30 -5.00 12.44
C GLY A 330 1.39 -4.03 11.24
N VAL A 331 2.59 -3.82 10.69
CA VAL A 331 2.80 -3.08 9.43
C VAL A 331 2.23 -3.90 8.28
N SER A 332 1.28 -3.34 7.52
CA SER A 332 0.35 -4.09 6.65
C SER A 332 0.94 -4.62 5.33
N ALA A 333 2.27 -4.77 5.24
CA ALA A 333 2.92 -5.41 4.12
C ALA A 333 2.67 -6.93 4.15
N VAL A 334 1.50 -7.37 3.68
CA VAL A 334 1.10 -8.78 3.64
C VAL A 334 1.70 -9.47 2.41
N PRO A 335 2.30 -10.68 2.54
CA PRO A 335 2.68 -11.39 3.77
C PRO A 335 4.11 -11.04 4.26
N ASN A 336 4.76 -10.05 3.65
CA ASN A 336 6.18 -9.74 3.85
C ASN A 336 6.56 -9.41 5.31
N SER A 337 5.83 -8.55 6.01
CA SER A 337 6.14 -8.22 7.43
C SER A 337 6.15 -9.47 8.31
N ALA A 338 5.16 -10.35 8.16
CA ALA A 338 5.09 -11.60 8.92
C ALA A 338 6.25 -12.56 8.57
N ARG A 339 6.68 -12.60 7.30
CA ARG A 339 7.87 -13.36 6.87
C ARG A 339 9.17 -12.79 7.47
N VAL A 340 9.29 -11.47 7.59
CA VAL A 340 10.44 -10.84 8.23
C VAL A 340 10.48 -11.15 9.72
N VAL A 341 9.34 -11.11 10.40
CA VAL A 341 9.23 -11.55 11.81
C VAL A 341 9.64 -13.02 11.98
N GLN A 342 9.18 -13.91 11.08
CA GLN A 342 9.61 -15.31 11.05
C GLN A 342 11.13 -15.43 10.86
N MET A 343 11.70 -14.69 9.91
CA MET A 343 13.14 -14.70 9.62
C MET A 343 13.95 -14.27 10.86
N VAL A 344 13.57 -13.15 11.49
CA VAL A 344 14.27 -12.64 12.68
C VAL A 344 14.10 -13.58 13.87
N GLY A 345 12.91 -14.15 14.08
CA GLY A 345 12.69 -15.14 15.13
C GLY A 345 13.55 -16.40 14.96
N ARG A 346 13.63 -16.91 13.72
CA ARG A 346 14.43 -18.08 13.35
C ARG A 346 15.94 -17.87 13.43
N GLN A 347 16.42 -16.64 13.28
CA GLN A 347 17.82 -16.29 13.51
C GLN A 347 18.22 -16.41 14.99
N GLU A 348 17.27 -16.24 15.91
CA GLU A 348 17.51 -16.32 17.36
C GLU A 348 17.27 -17.72 17.93
N ASP A 349 16.23 -18.42 17.44
CA ASP A 349 15.91 -19.81 17.79
C ASP A 349 15.39 -20.54 16.53
N PRO A 350 16.15 -21.50 15.98
CA PRO A 350 15.72 -22.31 14.85
C PRO A 350 14.58 -23.31 15.16
N ASP A 351 13.91 -23.25 16.29
CA ASP A 351 12.63 -23.95 16.51
C ASP A 351 11.47 -22.97 16.81
N ASN A 352 11.73 -21.66 16.85
CA ASN A 352 10.71 -20.66 17.13
C ASN A 352 10.00 -20.20 15.84
N HIS A 353 8.86 -20.81 15.53
CA HIS A 353 8.04 -20.48 14.36
C HIS A 353 6.96 -19.44 14.71
N LEU A 354 7.09 -18.24 14.16
CA LEU A 354 6.22 -17.09 14.42
C LEU A 354 5.29 -16.74 13.25
N LEU A 355 5.51 -17.27 12.03
CA LEU A 355 4.78 -16.85 10.83
C LEU A 355 3.25 -16.88 11.02
N MET A 356 2.70 -18.00 11.49
CA MET A 356 1.25 -18.14 11.68
C MET A 356 0.69 -17.19 12.75
N HIS A 357 1.49 -16.84 13.76
CA HIS A 357 1.11 -15.87 14.80
C HIS A 357 1.25 -14.43 14.33
N ALA A 358 2.24 -14.15 13.48
CA ALA A 358 2.51 -12.84 12.90
C ALA A 358 1.53 -12.47 11.78
N MET A 359 0.88 -13.44 11.14
CA MET A 359 -0.16 -13.18 10.15
C MET A 359 -1.38 -12.45 10.75
N GLY A 360 -1.75 -12.74 12.01
CA GLY A 360 -2.88 -12.06 12.67
C GLY A 360 -2.71 -10.54 12.70
N PRO A 361 -1.64 -10.00 13.34
CA PRO A 361 -1.35 -8.57 13.31
C PRO A 361 -1.19 -7.99 11.91
N ASN A 362 -0.58 -8.73 10.98
CA ASN A 362 -0.35 -8.24 9.61
C ASN A 362 -1.66 -7.98 8.86
N VAL A 363 -2.60 -8.93 8.99
CA VAL A 363 -3.96 -8.78 8.45
C VAL A 363 -4.73 -7.69 9.18
N ALA A 364 -4.60 -7.60 10.51
CA ALA A 364 -5.19 -6.52 11.28
C ALA A 364 -4.65 -5.14 10.86
N GLY A 365 -3.39 -5.08 10.45
CA GLY A 365 -2.76 -3.88 9.89
C GLY A 365 -3.42 -3.41 8.60
N VAL A 366 -3.79 -4.33 7.68
CA VAL A 366 -4.53 -3.98 6.45
C VAL A 366 -5.88 -3.35 6.79
N ILE A 367 -6.63 -3.97 7.71
CA ILE A 367 -7.90 -3.40 8.20
C ILE A 367 -7.66 -2.03 8.84
N GLY A 368 -6.67 -1.92 9.73
CA GLY A 368 -6.34 -0.68 10.43
C GLY A 368 -5.95 0.45 9.49
N THR A 369 -5.19 0.16 8.43
CA THR A 369 -4.77 1.15 7.43
C THR A 369 -5.97 1.64 6.63
N ALA A 370 -6.88 0.75 6.24
CA ALA A 370 -8.13 1.14 5.58
C ALA A 370 -9.05 1.98 6.49
N ILE A 371 -9.12 1.67 7.79
CA ILE A 371 -9.83 2.49 8.77
C ILE A 371 -9.18 3.88 8.88
N ALA A 372 -7.85 3.95 9.00
CA ALA A 372 -7.12 5.21 9.06
C ALA A 372 -7.35 6.06 7.79
N ALA A 373 -7.34 5.43 6.61
CA ALA A 373 -7.69 6.09 5.36
C ALA A 373 -9.12 6.62 5.35
N GLY A 374 -10.08 5.82 5.84
CA GLY A 374 -11.48 6.24 5.97
C GLY A 374 -11.66 7.43 6.91
N ILE A 375 -10.92 7.45 8.03
CA ILE A 375 -10.89 8.59 8.95
C ILE A 375 -10.35 9.82 8.22
N PHE A 376 -9.17 9.73 7.60
CA PHE A 376 -8.60 10.87 6.86
C PHE A 376 -9.52 11.38 5.76
N LEU A 377 -10.18 10.49 5.02
CA LEU A 377 -11.15 10.87 3.99
C LEU A 377 -12.37 11.57 4.60
N SER A 378 -12.87 11.15 5.76
CA SER A 378 -13.98 11.82 6.43
C SER A 378 -13.62 13.21 6.98
N PHE A 379 -12.36 13.46 7.33
CA PHE A 379 -11.91 14.75 7.85
C PHE A 379 -11.45 15.73 6.77
N PHE A 380 -10.91 15.24 5.65
CA PHE A 380 -10.22 16.06 4.65
C PHE A 380 -10.71 15.89 3.21
N GLY A 381 -11.66 14.97 2.96
CA GLY A 381 -12.13 14.59 1.63
C GLY A 381 -13.47 15.15 1.20
#